data_AF-A0A522BVL4-F1
#
_entry.id   AF-A0A522BVL4-F1
#
_cell.length_a   1.000
_cell.length_b   1.000
_cell.length_c   1.000
_cell.angle_alpha   90.00
_cell.angle_beta   90.00
_cell.angle_gamma   90.00
#
_symmetry.space_group_name_H-M   'P 1'
#
loop_
_entity.id
_entity.type
_entity.pdbx_description
1 polymer ?
#
loop_
_entity_poly.entity_id
_entity_poly.type
_entity_poly.pdbx_seq_one_letter_code
_entity_poly.pdbx_strand_id
1 'polypeptide(L)'
;MSLLMDLSRAARLVGVTRVALQKKIKEGVLPSFEGKVAEDDLLRVYPDTQFEDNTLFERMAQTKEIAFGVRAFERLPNKEVLAARLTGLGKELSDTQATLM
;
A
#
# COMPACT_ATOMS: atom_id res chain seq x y z
N MET A 1 19.97 10.53 -13.63
CA MET A 1 19.77 9.48 -12.61
C MET A 1 18.32 9.08 -12.70
N SER A 2 18.00 7.88 -13.21
CA SER A 2 16.60 7.48 -13.35
C SER A 2 16.06 7.02 -11.99
N LEU A 3 14.90 7.53 -11.60
CA LEU A 3 14.24 7.08 -10.39
C LEU A 3 13.49 5.78 -10.70
N LEU A 4 13.84 4.69 -10.02
CA LEU A 4 13.10 3.43 -10.11
C LEU A 4 11.86 3.47 -9.21
N MET A 5 10.72 3.06 -9.75
CA MET A 5 9.46 3.00 -9.01
C MET A 5 8.74 1.67 -9.20
N ASP A 6 8.00 1.24 -8.18
CA ASP A 6 7.19 0.02 -8.25
C ASP A 6 6.06 0.15 -9.27
N LEU A 7 5.64 -0.99 -9.86
CA LEU A 7 4.59 -1.03 -10.88
C LEU A 7 3.27 -0.40 -10.46
N SER A 8 2.91 -0.51 -9.18
CA SER A 8 1.67 0.08 -8.66
C SER A 8 1.72 1.60 -8.71
N ARG A 9 2.88 2.19 -8.41
CA ARG A 9 3.11 3.63 -8.46
C ARG A 9 3.15 4.13 -9.90
N ALA A 10 3.90 3.42 -10.76
CA ALA A 10 3.91 3.68 -12.19
C ALA A 10 2.49 3.68 -12.77
N ALA A 11 1.69 2.65 -12.48
CA ALA A 11 0.31 2.51 -12.98
C ALA A 11 -0.55 3.73 -12.63
N ARG A 12 -0.46 4.18 -11.37
CA ARG A 12 -1.18 5.34 -10.88
C ARG A 12 -0.75 6.63 -11.57
N LEU A 13 0.55 6.83 -11.78
CA LEU A 13 1.09 8.04 -12.41
C LEU A 13 0.70 8.17 -13.88
N VAL A 14 0.72 7.06 -14.64
CA VAL A 14 0.29 7.06 -16.04
C VAL A 14 -1.21 6.86 -16.24
N GLY A 15 -1.99 6.71 -15.16
CA GLY A 15 -3.45 6.57 -15.24
C GLY A 15 -3.93 5.26 -15.87
N VAL A 16 -3.15 4.18 -15.80
CA VAL A 16 -3.48 2.86 -16.36
C VAL A 16 -3.52 1.78 -15.30
N THR A 17 -4.05 0.60 -15.64
CA THR A 17 -4.04 -0.54 -14.71
C THR A 17 -2.65 -1.17 -14.62
N ARG A 18 -2.35 -1.80 -13.47
CA ARG A 18 -1.12 -2.58 -13.29
C ARG A 18 -0.98 -3.69 -14.34
N VAL A 19 -2.09 -4.31 -14.74
CA VAL A 19 -2.10 -5.37 -15.77
C VAL A 19 -1.66 -4.82 -17.13
N ALA A 20 -2.09 -3.60 -17.48
CA ALA A 20 -1.66 -2.95 -18.72
C ALA A 20 -0.14 -2.68 -18.74
N LEU A 21 0.43 -2.22 -17.63
CA LEU A 21 1.89 -2.08 -17.52
C LEU A 21 2.62 -3.42 -17.59
N GLN A 22 2.13 -4.43 -16.88
CA GLN A 22 2.72 -5.78 -16.94
C GLN A 22 2.69 -6.36 -18.35
N LYS A 23 1.63 -6.10 -19.12
CA LYS A 23 1.55 -6.50 -20.52
C LYS A 23 2.65 -5.84 -21.36
N LYS A 24 2.86 -4.53 -21.23
CA LYS A 24 3.94 -3.81 -21.94
C LYS A 24 5.34 -4.29 -21.56
N ILE A 25 5.53 -4.72 -20.32
CA ILE A 25 6.80 -5.33 -19.87
C ILE A 25 7.00 -6.69 -20.53
N LYS A 26 5.96 -7.54 -20.56
CA LYS A 26 6.00 -8.84 -21.25
C LYS A 26 6.24 -8.70 -22.74
N GLU A 27 5.72 -7.65 -23.36
CA GLU A 27 5.92 -7.31 -24.78
C GLU A 27 7.30 -6.69 -25.05
N GLY A 28 8.12 -6.44 -24.03
CA GLY A 28 9.46 -5.86 -24.17
C GLY A 28 9.46 -4.35 -24.47
N VAL A 29 8.30 -3.70 -24.42
CA VAL A 29 8.13 -2.28 -24.74
C VAL A 29 8.56 -1.40 -23.56
N LEU A 30 8.35 -1.88 -22.32
CA LEU A 30 8.72 -1.18 -21.09
C LEU A 30 9.78 -1.99 -20.33
N PRO A 31 11.01 -1.47 -20.18
CA PRO A 31 12.03 -2.11 -19.35
C PRO A 31 11.60 -2.17 -17.89
N SER A 32 11.93 -3.27 -17.21
CA SER A 32 11.75 -3.40 -15.77
C SER A 32 12.94 -4.08 -15.13
N PHE A 33 13.26 -3.66 -13.90
CA PHE A 33 14.32 -4.24 -13.07
C PHE A 33 13.74 -4.59 -11.71
N GLU A 34 13.79 -5.87 -11.33
CA GLU A 34 13.24 -6.38 -10.04
C GLU A 34 11.79 -5.94 -9.76
N GLY A 35 10.95 -5.87 -10.79
CA GLY A 35 9.55 -5.42 -10.64
C GLY A 35 9.38 -3.91 -10.48
N LYS A 36 10.43 -3.13 -10.75
CA LYS A 36 10.42 -1.66 -10.83
C LYS A 36 10.65 -1.19 -12.25
N VAL A 37 10.18 0.02 -12.56
CA VAL A 37 10.35 0.67 -13.87
C VAL A 37 11.00 2.03 -13.66
N ALA A 38 11.82 2.46 -14.62
CA ALA A 38 12.42 3.79 -14.61
C ALA A 38 11.41 4.84 -15.08
N GLU A 39 11.44 6.01 -14.45
CA GLU A 39 10.59 7.16 -14.83
C GLU A 39 10.80 7.57 -16.30
N ASP A 40 12.05 7.64 -16.76
CA ASP A 40 12.40 8.01 -18.14
C ASP A 40 11.82 7.03 -19.17
N ASP A 41 11.85 5.72 -18.86
CA ASP A 41 11.26 4.69 -19.70
C ASP A 41 9.74 4.76 -19.72
N LEU A 42 9.14 5.11 -18.58
CA LEU A 42 7.70 5.25 -18.46
C LEU A 42 7.20 6.47 -19.26
N LEU A 43 7.89 7.61 -19.15
CA LEU A 43 7.67 8.82 -19.96
C LEU A 43 7.82 8.55 -21.45
N ARG A 44 8.79 7.73 -21.85
CA ARG A 44 8.99 7.35 -23.27
C ARG A 44 7.82 6.53 -23.81
N VAL A 45 7.26 5.63 -23.01
CA VAL A 45 6.14 4.76 -23.40
C VAL A 45 4.78 5.46 -23.27
N TYR A 46 4.69 6.46 -22.39
CA TYR A 46 3.50 7.28 -22.13
C TYR A 46 3.88 8.78 -22.17
N PRO A 47 4.08 9.36 -23.36
CA PRO A 47 4.54 10.75 -23.48
C PRO A 47 3.48 11.78 -23.07
N ASP A 48 2.19 11.42 -23.12
CA ASP A 48 1.08 12.34 -22.81
C ASP A 48 0.83 12.51 -21.31
N THR A 49 1.54 11.76 -20.46
CA THR A 49 1.36 11.83 -19.00
C THR A 49 2.22 12.92 -18.39
N GLN A 50 1.57 13.91 -17.77
CA GLN A 50 2.22 14.96 -17.01
C GLN A 50 2.50 14.45 -15.59
N PHE A 51 3.77 14.20 -15.28
CA PHE A 51 4.24 13.95 -13.93
C PHE A 51 4.33 15.30 -13.19
N GLU A 52 3.19 15.92 -12.89
CA GLU A 52 3.20 16.98 -11.88
C GLU A 52 3.66 16.39 -10.55
N ASP A 53 4.37 17.22 -9.77
CA ASP A 53 5.13 17.05 -8.51
C ASP A 53 4.52 16.13 -7.40
N ASN A 54 4.04 14.95 -7.78
CA ASN A 54 3.39 13.94 -6.94
C ASN A 54 4.38 13.29 -5.96
N THR A 55 5.68 13.58 -6.12
CA THR A 55 6.73 13.15 -5.19
C THR A 55 6.53 13.75 -3.79
N LEU A 56 6.02 14.99 -3.70
CA LEU A 56 5.79 15.67 -2.41
C LEU A 56 4.53 15.15 -1.71
N PHE A 57 3.44 14.95 -2.45
CA PHE A 57 2.17 14.48 -1.90
C PHE A 57 2.25 13.02 -1.39
N GLU A 58 2.98 12.15 -2.09
CA GLU A 58 3.15 10.75 -1.69
C GLU A 58 4.12 10.59 -0.51
N ARG A 59 5.19 11.40 -0.41
CA ARG A 59 6.05 11.44 0.80
C ARG A 59 5.25 11.82 2.05
N MET A 60 4.31 12.76 1.92
CA MET A 60 3.40 13.11 3.02
C MET A 60 2.45 11.97 3.40
N ALA A 61 1.96 11.19 2.43
CA ALA A 61 1.09 10.04 2.70
C ALA A 61 1.83 8.90 3.44
N GLN A 62 3.05 8.55 3.02
CA GLN A 62 3.87 7.55 3.70
C GLN A 62 4.25 7.98 5.14
N THR A 63 4.50 9.27 5.35
CA THR A 63 4.75 9.82 6.70
C THR A 63 3.54 9.64 7.63
N LYS A 64 2.32 9.76 7.09
CA LYS A 64 1.08 9.58 7.89
C LYS A 64 0.85 8.13 8.30
N GLU A 65 1.13 7.15 7.43
CA GLU A 65 0.93 5.73 7.77
C GLU A 65 1.90 5.26 8.86
N ILE A 66 3.17 5.65 8.79
CA ILE A 66 4.16 5.33 9.84
C ILE A 66 3.76 6.00 11.17
N ALA A 67 3.30 7.25 11.12
CA ALA A 67 2.82 7.95 12.32
C ALA A 67 1.55 7.31 12.93
N PHE A 68 0.71 6.64 12.15
CA PHE A 68 -0.46 5.94 12.65
C PHE A 68 -0.08 4.59 13.30
N GLY A 69 0.85 3.84 12.69
CA GLY A 69 1.36 2.59 13.24
C GLY A 69 2.11 2.77 14.56
N VAL A 70 2.94 3.81 14.67
CA VAL A 70 3.69 4.12 15.91
C VAL A 70 2.76 4.54 17.05
N ARG A 71 1.78 5.44 16.79
CA ARG A 71 0.81 5.85 17.82
C ARG A 71 -0.14 4.74 18.25
N ALA A 72 -0.47 3.81 17.35
CA ALA A 72 -1.23 2.63 17.70
C ALA A 72 -0.45 1.77 18.70
N PHE A 73 0.85 1.56 18.48
CA PHE A 73 1.72 0.80 19.38
C PHE A 73 1.93 1.49 20.74
N GLU A 74 2.06 2.82 20.78
CA GLU A 74 2.20 3.60 22.02
C GLU A 74 0.93 3.61 22.89
N ARG A 75 -0.24 3.31 22.32
CA ARG A 75 -1.53 3.29 23.02
C ARG A 75 -2.10 1.89 23.25
N LEU A 76 -1.34 0.84 22.96
CA LEU A 76 -1.79 -0.53 23.25
C LEU A 76 -1.86 -0.75 24.78
N PRO A 77 -2.98 -1.27 25.31
CA PRO A 77 -3.05 -1.69 26.71
C PRO A 77 -2.00 -2.75 27.02
N ASN A 78 -1.56 -2.87 28.28
CA ASN A 78 -0.70 -3.95 28.73
C ASN A 78 -1.29 -5.32 28.29
N LYS A 79 -0.41 -6.25 27.90
CA LYS A 79 -0.73 -7.62 27.44
C LYS A 79 -1.70 -8.35 28.37
N GLU A 80 -1.57 -8.14 29.68
CA GLU A 80 -2.45 -8.73 30.70
C GLU A 80 -3.90 -8.18 30.60
N VAL A 81 -4.04 -6.88 30.34
CA VAL A 81 -5.34 -6.22 30.15
C VAL A 81 -5.98 -6.68 28.84
N LEU A 82 -5.18 -6.87 27.79
CA LEU A 82 -5.66 -7.41 26.51
C LEU A 82 -6.14 -8.86 26.67
N ALA A 83 -5.39 -9.72 27.36
CA ALA A 83 -5.77 -11.10 27.62
C ALA A 83 -7.07 -11.19 28.44
N ALA A 84 -7.21 -10.35 29.47
CA ALA A 84 -8.43 -10.28 30.28
C ALA A 84 -9.65 -9.85 29.45
N ARG A 85 -9.50 -8.80 28.61
CA ARG A 85 -10.58 -8.35 27.72
C ARG A 85 -10.95 -9.38 26.67
N LEU A 86 -9.97 -10.03 26.05
CA LEU A 86 -10.19 -11.07 25.04
C LEU A 86 -10.95 -12.26 25.63
N THR A 87 -10.56 -12.69 26.84
CA THR A 87 -11.24 -13.76 27.57
C THR A 87 -12.68 -13.37 27.91
N GLY A 88 -12.90 -12.14 28.38
CA GLY A 88 -14.23 -11.61 28.67
C GLY A 88 -15.15 -11.60 27.44
N LEU A 89 -14.67 -11.06 26.32
CA LEU A 89 -15.41 -11.03 25.05
C LEU A 89 -15.70 -12.44 24.51
N GLY A 90 -14.75 -13.38 24.64
CA GLY A 90 -14.96 -14.77 24.24
C GLY A 90 -16.06 -15.46 25.06
N LYS A 91 -16.14 -15.13 26.36
CA LYS A 91 -17.21 -15.64 27.23
C LYS A 91 -18.57 -15.05 26.86
N GLU A 92 -18.66 -13.73 26.69
CA GLU A 92 -19.90 -13.06 26.26
C GLU A 92 -20.40 -13.60 24.92
N LEU A 93 -19.49 -13.86 23.97
CA LEU A 93 -19.84 -14.44 22.68
C LEU A 93 -20.35 -15.89 22.82
N SER A 94 -19.73 -16.68 23.69
CA SER A 94 -20.18 -18.05 23.96
C SER A 94 -21.56 -18.07 24.62
N ASP A 95 -21.79 -17.19 25.59
CA ASP A 95 -23.05 -17.08 26.33
C ASP A 95 -24.19 -16.59 25.41
N THR A 96 -23.91 -15.62 24.53
CA THR A 96 -24.89 -15.17 23.53
C THR A 96 -25.18 -16.23 22.48
N GLN A 97 -24.17 -16.98 22.02
CA GLN A 97 -24.38 -18.12 21.11
C GLN A 97 -25.21 -19.23 21.76
N ALA A 98 -24.98 -19.53 23.04
CA ALA A 98 -25.74 -20.53 23.79
C ALA A 98 -27.20 -20.09 24.05
N THR A 99 -27.46 -18.79 24.11
CA THR A 99 -28.82 -18.24 24.27
C THR A 99 -29.58 -18.16 22.94
N LEU A 100 -28.87 -18.18 21.81
CA LEU A 100 -29.42 -18.14 20.46
C LEU A 100 -29.60 -19.53 19.82
N MET A 101 -29.21 -20.61 20.52
CA MET A 101 -29.50 -22.01 20.18
C MET A 101 -30.64 -22.56 21.03
#